data_AF-A0A936KX55-F1
#
_entry.id   AF-A0A936KX55-F1
#
_cell.length_a   1.000
_cell.length_b   1.000
_cell.length_c   1.000
_cell.angle_alpha   90.00
_cell.angle_beta   90.00
_cell.angle_gamma   90.00
#
_symmetry.space_group_name_H-M   'P 1'
#
loop_
_entity.id
_entity.type
_entity.pdbx_description
1 polymer ?
#
loop_
_entity_poly.entity_id
_entity_poly.type
_entity_poly.pdbx_seq_one_letter_code
_entity_poly.pdbx_strand_id
1 'polypeptide(L)'
;MIEKINWKYILCFYALAVILAFPFNAFLTEDLHHRLTEGTIFYKSTFLPAGLATLFVGLLALRLDKTIIKEVTFLGHHKIKNIIISFVPLVVFTLSGLQNDNNINPNLFGFLISLIF
;
A
#
# COMPACT_ATOMS: atom_id res chain seq x y z
N MET A 1 -29.60 10.43 -5.05
CA MET A 1 -29.24 10.05 -6.43
C MET A 1 -27.90 9.33 -6.33
N ILE A 2 -27.84 8.03 -6.59
CA ILE A 2 -26.58 7.29 -6.51
C ILE A 2 -25.79 7.67 -7.76
N GLU A 3 -24.76 8.52 -7.62
CA GLU A 3 -23.87 8.81 -8.73
C GLU A 3 -23.25 7.51 -9.24
N LYS A 4 -23.41 7.28 -10.55
CA LYS A 4 -22.94 6.06 -11.19
C LYS A 4 -21.41 6.09 -11.19
N ILE A 5 -20.80 5.15 -10.48
CA ILE A 5 -19.33 5.03 -10.42
C ILE A 5 -18.77 4.95 -11.84
N ASN A 6 -17.88 5.89 -12.18
CA ASN A 6 -17.21 5.89 -13.47
C ASN A 6 -15.98 4.97 -13.43
N TRP A 7 -16.18 3.73 -13.88
CA TRP A 7 -15.18 2.68 -13.92
C TRP A 7 -13.92 3.02 -14.72
N LYS A 8 -13.99 3.95 -15.68
CA LYS A 8 -12.81 4.38 -16.45
C LYS A 8 -11.74 5.01 -15.54
N TYR A 9 -12.15 5.81 -14.56
CA TYR A 9 -11.21 6.44 -13.62
C TYR A 9 -10.61 5.41 -12.65
N ILE A 10 -11.42 4.44 -12.21
CA ILE A 10 -10.94 3.34 -11.36
C ILE A 10 -9.90 2.51 -12.10
N LEU A 11 -10.18 2.11 -13.34
CA LEU A 11 -9.24 1.34 -14.16
C LEU A 11 -7.96 2.14 -14.45
N CYS A 12 -8.08 3.44 -14.73
CA CYS A 12 -6.94 4.33 -14.93
C CYS A 12 -6.06 4.43 -13.67
N PHE A 13 -6.68 4.60 -12.50
CA PHE A 13 -5.98 4.61 -11.22
C PHE A 13 -5.19 3.31 -11.00
N TYR A 14 -5.84 2.15 -11.17
CA TYR A 14 -5.16 0.86 -11.00
C TYR A 14 -4.02 0.67 -12.01
N ALA A 15 -4.23 1.02 -13.27
CA ALA A 15 -3.20 0.93 -14.30
C ALA A 15 -1.97 1.79 -13.94
N LEU A 16 -2.17 3.04 -13.54
CA LEU A 16 -1.08 3.94 -13.13
C LEU A 16 -0.37 3.43 -11.88
N ALA A 17 -1.12 2.97 -10.88
CA ALA A 17 -0.55 2.42 -9.65
C ALA A 17 0.32 1.20 -9.93
N VAL A 18 -0.14 0.27 -10.77
CA VAL A 18 0.62 -0.91 -11.18
C VAL A 18 1.85 -0.50 -11.98
N ILE A 19 1.72 0.33 -13.01
CA ILE A 19 2.85 0.75 -13.85
C ILE A 19 3.94 1.43 -13.02
N LEU A 20 3.56 2.31 -12.08
CA LEU A 20 4.53 3.04 -11.27
C LEU A 20 5.17 2.17 -10.18
N ALA A 21 4.42 1.24 -9.60
CA ALA A 21 4.93 0.33 -8.56
C ALA A 21 5.70 -0.88 -9.13
N PHE A 22 5.44 -1.26 -10.38
CA PHE A 22 5.97 -2.48 -10.99
C PHE A 22 7.50 -2.56 -10.98
N PRO A 23 8.28 -1.51 -11.35
CA PRO A 23 9.73 -1.60 -11.35
C PRO A 23 10.32 -1.97 -9.98
N PHE A 24 9.68 -1.48 -8.91
CA PHE A 24 10.08 -1.74 -7.53
C PHE A 24 9.66 -3.15 -7.08
N ASN A 25 8.43 -3.58 -7.40
CA ASN A 25 7.94 -4.92 -7.08
C ASN A 25 8.64 -6.04 -7.87
N ALA A 26 9.13 -5.73 -9.07
CA ALA A 26 9.90 -6.65 -9.91
C ALA A 26 11.42 -6.60 -9.62
N PHE A 27 11.84 -5.89 -8.55
CA PHE A 27 13.24 -5.74 -8.15
C PHE A 27 14.17 -5.11 -9.20
N LEU A 28 13.63 -4.46 -10.24
CA LEU A 28 14.42 -3.86 -11.32
C LEU A 28 15.26 -2.66 -10.85
N THR A 29 14.89 -2.07 -9.72
CA THR A 29 15.55 -0.89 -9.14
C THR A 29 16.28 -1.20 -7.83
N GLU A 30 16.47 -2.48 -7.49
CA GLU A 30 17.05 -2.89 -6.21
C GLU A 30 18.47 -2.35 -6.02
N ASP A 31 19.35 -2.53 -7.00
CA ASP A 31 20.72 -2.02 -6.95
C ASP A 31 20.77 -0.50 -6.75
N LEU A 32 19.86 0.23 -7.41
CA LEU A 32 19.75 1.68 -7.27
C LEU A 32 19.27 2.07 -5.86
N HIS A 33 18.29 1.35 -5.33
CA HIS A 33 17.79 1.55 -3.97
C HIS A 33 18.88 1.33 -2.93
N HIS A 34 19.62 0.22 -3.01
CA HIS A 34 20.71 -0.09 -2.08
C HIS A 34 21.80 0.97 -2.12
N ARG A 35 22.22 1.44 -3.31
CA ARG A 35 23.21 2.51 -3.45
C ARG A 35 22.74 3.84 -2.84
N LEU A 36 21.46 4.17 -2.97
CA LEU A 36 20.90 5.43 -2.47
C LEU A 36 20.61 5.41 -0.97
N THR A 37 20.41 4.23 -0.39
CA THR A 37 19.98 4.06 1.00
C THR A 37 21.03 3.37 1.88
N GLU A 38 22.23 3.17 1.36
CA GLU A 38 23.37 2.60 2.08
C GLU A 38 23.63 3.38 3.39
N GLY A 39 23.81 2.64 4.49
CA GLY A 39 24.02 3.22 5.82
C GLY A 39 22.76 3.81 6.47
N THR A 40 21.59 3.73 5.83
CA THR A 40 20.31 4.21 6.40
C THR A 40 19.41 3.06 6.84
N ILE A 41 18.40 3.39 7.65
CA ILE A 41 17.36 2.42 8.06
C ILE A 41 16.50 1.92 6.88
N PHE A 42 16.57 2.56 5.72
CA PHE A 42 15.79 2.20 4.53
C PHE A 42 16.48 1.19 3.62
N TYR A 43 17.73 0.81 3.92
CA TYR A 43 18.53 -0.10 3.11
C TYR A 43 17.80 -1.40 2.78
N LYS A 44 17.18 -2.03 3.78
CA LYS A 44 16.43 -3.29 3.62
C LYS A 44 15.01 -3.10 3.08
N SER A 45 14.57 -1.86 2.86
CA SER A 45 13.19 -1.52 2.52
C SER A 45 13.01 -1.31 1.02
N THR A 46 13.50 -2.23 0.19
CA THR A 46 13.44 -2.14 -1.29
C THR A 46 12.00 -2.04 -1.83
N PHE A 47 11.01 -2.51 -1.07
CA PHE A 47 9.59 -2.40 -1.39
C PHE A 47 8.93 -1.07 -1.01
N LEU A 48 9.55 -0.26 -0.16
CA LEU A 48 8.99 1.01 0.31
C LEU A 48 8.66 1.97 -0.87
N PRO A 49 9.53 2.13 -1.88
CA PRO A 49 9.20 2.91 -3.07
C PRO A 49 7.96 2.41 -3.83
N ALA A 50 7.67 1.11 -3.84
CA ALA A 50 6.46 0.56 -4.46
C ALA A 50 5.18 1.04 -3.73
N GLY A 51 5.22 1.09 -2.40
CA GLY A 51 4.16 1.65 -1.58
C GLY A 51 4.01 3.16 -1.78
N LEU A 52 5.12 3.90 -1.89
CA LEU A 52 5.10 5.33 -2.16
C LEU A 52 4.56 5.65 -3.56
N ALA A 53 4.84 4.81 -4.56
CA ALA A 53 4.30 4.96 -5.90
C ALA A 53 2.76 4.88 -5.91
N THR A 54 2.18 3.91 -5.20
CA THR A 54 0.71 3.78 -5.12
C THR A 54 0.08 4.94 -4.34
N LEU A 55 0.70 5.38 -3.24
CA LEU A 55 0.29 6.59 -2.51
C LEU A 55 0.30 7.83 -3.41
N PHE A 56 1.37 8.02 -4.19
CA PHE A 56 1.50 9.16 -5.11
C PHE A 56 0.39 9.18 -6.16
N VAL A 57 0.08 8.03 -6.77
CA VAL A 57 -1.04 7.92 -7.74
C VAL A 57 -2.38 8.22 -7.06
N GLY A 58 -2.56 7.81 -5.79
CA GLY A 58 -3.74 8.16 -4.98
C GLY A 58 -3.88 9.67 -4.77
N LEU A 59 -2.80 10.35 -4.38
CA LEU A 59 -2.77 11.79 -4.23
C LEU A 59 -3.04 12.53 -5.55
N LEU A 60 -2.49 12.02 -6.65
CA LEU A 60 -2.76 12.54 -7.99
C LEU A 60 -4.24 12.42 -8.35
N ALA A 61 -4.85 11.26 -8.10
CA ALA A 61 -6.27 11.02 -8.35
C ALA A 61 -7.16 11.97 -7.53
N LEU A 62 -6.82 12.21 -6.25
CA LEU A 62 -7.52 13.19 -5.42
C LEU A 62 -7.40 14.61 -5.96
N ARG A 63 -6.23 14.99 -6.48
CA ARG A 63 -6.01 16.33 -7.04
C ARG A 63 -6.77 16.57 -8.35
N LEU A 64 -6.96 15.53 -9.16
CA LEU A 64 -7.65 15.59 -10.44
C LEU A 64 -9.18 15.56 -10.28
N ASP A 65 -9.68 14.89 -9.25
CA ASP A 65 -11.11 14.83 -8.93
C ASP A 65 -11.55 16.06 -8.11
N LYS A 66 -11.76 17.18 -8.80
CA LYS A 66 -12.21 18.45 -8.20
C LYS A 66 -13.71 18.50 -7.87
N THR A 67 -14.46 17.47 -8.27
CA THR A 67 -15.93 17.46 -8.30
C THR A 67 -16.59 16.92 -7.05
N ILE A 68 -15.85 16.22 -6.18
CA ILE A 68 -16.42 15.56 -5.02
C ILE A 68 -15.81 16.17 -3.76
N ILE A 69 -16.62 16.89 -2.98
CA ILE A 69 -16.31 17.17 -1.57
C ILE A 69 -16.35 15.82 -0.86
N LYS A 70 -15.22 15.10 -0.88
CA LYS A 70 -15.07 13.85 -0.14
C LYS A 70 -14.76 14.23 1.30
N GLU A 71 -15.70 14.00 2.20
CA GLU A 71 -15.34 13.86 3.61
C GLU A 71 -14.47 12.62 3.75
N VAL A 72 -13.15 12.80 3.62
CA VAL A 72 -12.16 11.77 3.91
C VAL A 72 -12.05 11.67 5.43
N THR A 73 -13.03 11.00 6.05
CA THR A 73 -12.94 10.60 7.44
C THR A 73 -12.22 9.25 7.53
N PHE A 74 -11.37 9.07 8.54
CA PHE A 74 -10.57 7.85 8.72
C PHE A 74 -11.41 6.56 8.68
N LEU A 75 -12.66 6.63 9.13
CA LEU A 75 -13.61 5.52 9.15
C LEU A 75 -14.70 5.61 8.08
N GLY A 76 -14.75 6.67 7.27
CA GLY A 76 -15.78 6.89 6.26
C GLY A 76 -17.22 6.86 6.80
N HIS A 77 -18.18 6.68 5.90
CA HIS A 77 -19.60 6.50 6.24
C HIS A 77 -19.91 5.13 6.89
N HIS A 78 -19.15 4.09 6.56
CA HIS A 78 -19.38 2.72 7.05
C HIS A 78 -18.29 2.28 8.03
N LYS A 79 -18.33 2.83 9.25
CA LYS A 79 -17.31 2.63 10.29
C LYS A 79 -16.95 1.17 10.53
N ILE A 80 -17.95 0.31 10.74
CA ILE A 80 -17.73 -1.12 11.02
C ILE A 80 -17.05 -1.81 9.85
N LYS A 81 -17.54 -1.59 8.62
CA LYS A 81 -16.97 -2.17 7.41
C LYS A 81 -15.50 -1.77 7.23
N ASN A 82 -15.19 -0.50 7.48
CA ASN A 82 -13.84 0.02 7.34
C ASN A 82 -12.89 -0.52 8.42
N ILE A 83 -13.37 -0.69 9.66
CA ILE A 83 -12.62 -1.38 10.73
C ILE A 83 -12.32 -2.83 10.33
N ILE A 84 -13.30 -3.56 9.79
CA ILE A 84 -13.09 -4.94 9.34
C ILE A 84 -12.03 -4.99 8.25
N ILE A 85 -12.10 -4.08 7.27
CA ILE A 85 -11.11 -4.00 6.17
C ILE A 85 -9.71 -3.68 6.70
N SER A 86 -9.56 -2.81 7.69
CA SER A 86 -8.24 -2.51 8.28
C SER A 86 -7.62 -3.70 9.01
N PHE A 87 -8.42 -4.66 9.48
CA PHE A 87 -7.90 -5.90 10.09
C PHE A 87 -7.52 -6.98 9.07
N VAL A 88 -7.85 -6.82 7.79
CA VAL A 88 -7.55 -7.84 6.76
C VAL A 88 -6.04 -8.11 6.64
N PRO A 89 -5.14 -7.11 6.55
CA PRO A 89 -3.70 -7.35 6.52
C PRO A 89 -3.21 -8.12 7.76
N LEU A 90 -3.76 -7.80 8.93
CA LEU A 90 -3.43 -8.48 10.19
C LEU A 90 -3.80 -9.96 10.15
N VAL A 91 -5.00 -10.30 9.70
CA VAL A 91 -5.42 -11.70 9.59
C VAL A 91 -4.60 -12.44 8.53
N VAL A 92 -4.42 -11.86 7.35
CA VAL A 92 -3.73 -12.52 6.23
C VAL A 92 -2.25 -12.74 6.55
N PHE A 93 -1.53 -11.72 7.01
CA PHE A 93 -0.10 -11.86 7.31
C PHE A 93 0.16 -12.76 8.52
N THR A 94 -0.71 -12.75 9.52
CA THR A 94 -0.58 -13.67 10.66
C THR A 94 -0.80 -15.12 10.26
N LEU A 95 -1.78 -15.41 9.39
CA LEU A 95 -2.09 -16.78 8.97
C LEU A 95 -1.11 -17.32 7.92
N SER A 96 -0.77 -16.53 6.91
CA SER A 96 0.16 -16.93 5.85
C SER A 96 1.61 -16.97 6.32
N GLY A 97 1.94 -16.16 7.34
CA GLY A 97 3.30 -15.95 7.80
C GLY A 97 4.14 -15.13 6.82
N LEU A 98 5.15 -14.45 7.34
CA LEU A 98 6.13 -13.70 6.57
C LEU A 98 7.53 -14.20 6.88
N GLN A 99 8.29 -14.54 5.84
CA GLN A 99 9.70 -14.91 5.99
C GLN A 99 10.52 -13.74 6.51
N ASN A 100 11.49 -14.03 7.37
CA ASN A 100 12.37 -13.03 7.96
C ASN A 100 13.74 -13.62 8.30
N ASP A 101 14.76 -12.77 8.26
CA ASP A 101 16.14 -13.13 8.56
C ASP A 101 16.42 -13.23 10.08
N ASN A 102 15.46 -12.84 10.92
CA ASN A 102 15.64 -12.70 12.36
C ASN A 102 15.31 -13.98 13.14
N ASN A 103 15.11 -15.10 12.45
CA ASN A 103 14.73 -16.40 13.04
C ASN A 103 13.44 -16.33 13.90
N ILE A 104 12.59 -15.33 13.66
CA ILE A 104 11.30 -15.16 14.33
C ILE A 104 10.29 -16.08 13.65
N ASN A 105 9.38 -16.68 14.42
CA ASN A 105 8.28 -17.46 13.85
C ASN A 105 7.56 -16.64 12.76
N PRO A 106 7.42 -17.16 11.52
CA PRO A 106 6.88 -16.40 10.40
C PRO A 106 5.50 -15.80 10.66
N ASN A 107 4.65 -16.48 11.43
CA ASN A 107 3.29 -16.03 11.74
C ASN A 107 3.33 -14.88 12.76
N LEU A 108 4.20 -14.98 13.77
CA LEU A 108 4.44 -13.91 14.73
C LEU A 108 5.06 -12.68 14.04
N PHE A 109 5.99 -12.89 13.11
CA PHE A 109 6.57 -11.81 12.33
C PHE A 109 5.53 -11.14 11.44
N GLY A 110 4.66 -11.92 10.79
CA GLY A 110 3.52 -11.44 10.03
C GLY A 110 2.57 -10.58 10.88
N PHE A 111 2.26 -11.02 12.09
CA PHE A 111 1.48 -10.25 13.05
C PHE A 111 2.15 -8.91 13.41
N LEU A 112 3.44 -8.91 13.75
CA LEU A 112 4.16 -7.70 14.14
C LEU A 112 4.23 -6.68 13.00
N ILE A 113 4.50 -7.13 11.77
CA ILE A 113 4.51 -6.27 10.58
C ILE A 113 3.12 -5.65 10.34
N SER A 114 2.06 -6.43 10.55
CA SER A 114 0.69 -5.93 10.37
C SER A 114 0.22 -4.89 11.39
N LEU A 115 0.96 -4.70 12.49
CA LEU A 115 0.71 -3.62 13.45
C LEU A 115 1.46 -2.32 13.07
N ILE A 116 2.46 -2.43 12.20
CA ILE A 116 3.29 -1.31 11.74
C ILE A 116 2.71 -0.71 10.44
N PHE A 117 1.99 -1.52 9.66
CA PHE A 117 1.19 -1.11 8.51
C PHE A 117 -0.22 -0.68 8.91
#